data_AF-A0A559PKR9-F1
#
_entry.id   AF-A0A559PKR9-F1
#
_cell.length_a   1.000
_cell.length_b   1.000
_cell.length_c   1.000
_cell.angle_alpha   90.00
_cell.angle_beta   90.00
_cell.angle_gamma   90.00
#
_symmetry.space_group_name_H-M   'P 1'
#
loop_
_entity.id
_entity.type
_entity.pdbx_description
1 polymer ?
#
loop_
_entity_poly.entity_id
_entity_poly.type
_entity_poly.pdbx_seq_one_letter_code
_entity_poly.pdbx_strand_id
1 'polypeptide(L)'
;MINKRLLIKNLLAHNDENSFYDKKRTLNIGQKEGKAKFLKHVCALANSNPKNNSYIVIGVEDEDNFITGVDFFDDSKIQNLINAYLENPPLVSYENIPFPHLPDHLVVGLVTIRPNNGKVCALRKNIWKYYGGAVYIREGSISMPKNFGIELKDINSKIVASIENHAQNNIELTLDGVFDFMNKRKDFHPSYKVFKEYFVVCWAGKTKQIKGETYYSRLDIELINEQVKLFYSELDVVSIRIDKDYFKIIEYMHLGLQDKYQYYPLEEVSISFKDNAGYDMESKLLFKPPQFDKKILYHIYNSNNALLEKLKKGSKLTKNEEKDLLKMPASYLICYFNEFDASMDKLEEAKEYLKIHSKKAYQSYKESMRILRKVKYN
;
A
#
# COMPACT_ATOMS: atom_id res chain seq x y z
N MET A 1 4.68 19.21 -5.35
CA MET A 1 4.93 19.84 -4.04
C MET A 1 5.18 18.72 -3.02
N ILE A 2 6.25 18.77 -2.21
CA ILE A 2 6.61 17.67 -1.30
C ILE A 2 5.68 17.68 -0.08
N ASN A 3 5.05 16.53 0.24
CA ASN A 3 4.32 16.34 1.48
C ASN A 3 5.31 16.18 2.64
N LYS A 4 5.36 17.17 3.54
CA LYS A 4 6.34 17.25 4.61
C LYS A 4 6.14 16.21 5.71
N ARG A 5 4.88 15.85 6.03
CA ARG A 5 4.60 14.75 6.97
C ARG A 5 5.12 13.43 6.43
N LEU A 6 4.86 13.16 5.15
CA LEU A 6 5.33 11.94 4.49
C LEU A 6 6.86 11.91 4.37
N LEU A 7 7.49 13.05 4.06
CA LEU A 7 8.94 13.18 4.09
C LEU A 7 9.50 12.83 5.48
N ILE A 8 8.94 13.39 6.55
CA ILE A 8 9.37 13.09 7.94
C ILE A 8 9.20 11.61 8.25
N LYS A 9 8.05 11.00 7.91
CA LYS A 9 7.83 9.56 8.14
C LYS A 9 8.83 8.71 7.35
N ASN A 10 9.13 9.04 6.09
CA ASN A 10 10.12 8.34 5.28
C ASN A 10 11.54 8.49 5.83
N LEU A 11 11.90 9.67 6.34
CA LEU A 11 13.18 9.91 7.00
C LEU A 11 13.34 9.04 8.25
N LEU A 12 12.29 8.94 9.08
CA LEU A 12 12.25 8.15 10.32
C LEU A 12 12.16 6.64 10.10
N ALA A 13 11.43 6.19 9.06
CA ALA A 13 11.14 4.77 8.84
C ALA A 13 12.32 3.98 8.28
N HIS A 14 13.25 4.65 7.61
CA HIS A 14 14.29 3.99 6.82
C HIS A 14 15.72 4.32 7.24
N ASN A 15 15.94 5.12 8.30
CA ASN A 15 17.28 5.59 8.65
C ASN A 15 17.51 5.76 10.16
N ASP A 16 18.59 5.18 10.66
CA ASP A 16 19.34 5.80 11.76
C ASP A 16 20.01 7.09 11.26
N GLU A 17 20.37 8.01 12.17
CA GLU A 17 21.03 9.28 11.81
C GLU A 17 22.21 9.04 10.84
N ASN A 18 22.25 9.80 9.74
CA ASN A 18 23.21 9.56 8.66
C ASN A 18 23.75 10.88 8.07
N SER A 19 24.50 10.79 6.96
CA SER A 19 25.20 11.93 6.37
C SER A 19 24.29 13.04 5.80
N PHE A 20 23.00 12.80 5.59
CA PHE A 20 22.04 13.79 5.08
C PHE A 20 20.87 14.07 6.05
N TYR A 21 20.78 13.32 7.15
CA TYR A 21 19.66 13.35 8.08
C TYR A 21 20.13 13.29 9.54
N ASP A 22 19.54 14.13 10.39
CA ASP A 22 19.76 14.19 11.83
C ASP A 22 18.41 14.33 12.55
N LYS A 23 18.29 13.82 13.77
CA LYS A 23 17.09 13.99 14.59
C LYS A 23 17.45 14.57 15.95
N LYS A 24 16.57 15.36 16.54
CA LYS A 24 16.80 16.00 17.83
C LYS A 24 15.50 16.05 18.62
N ARG A 25 15.59 15.85 19.93
CA ARG A 25 14.44 16.01 20.82
C ARG A 25 13.93 17.45 20.86
N THR A 26 14.84 18.41 20.98
CA THR A 26 14.50 19.84 21.07
C THR A 26 15.52 20.73 20.34
N LEU A 27 15.08 21.90 19.87
CA LEU A 27 15.94 22.91 19.27
C LEU A 27 16.14 24.08 20.24
N ASN A 28 17.27 24.08 20.96
CA ASN A 28 17.60 25.17 21.87
C ASN A 28 18.54 26.17 21.20
N ILE A 29 17.99 27.17 20.50
CA ILE A 29 18.81 28.30 20.00
C ILE A 29 18.75 29.54 20.91
N GLY A 30 18.18 29.44 22.11
CA GLY A 30 18.20 30.52 23.10
C GLY A 30 19.57 30.69 23.75
N GLN A 31 20.26 29.57 23.98
CA GLN A 31 21.55 29.54 24.67
C GLN A 31 22.74 29.50 23.69
N LYS A 32 23.89 30.04 24.12
CA LYS A 32 25.13 30.10 23.33
C LYS A 32 25.60 28.70 22.88
N GLU A 33 25.51 27.71 23.76
CA GLU A 33 25.87 26.32 23.46
C GLU A 33 24.97 25.71 22.37
N GLY A 34 23.66 25.85 22.51
CA GLY A 34 22.72 25.26 21.55
C GLY A 34 22.77 25.93 20.17
N LYS A 35 22.96 27.25 20.10
CA LYS A 35 23.30 27.95 18.84
C LYS A 35 24.55 27.35 18.19
N ALA A 36 25.60 27.12 18.98
CA ALA A 36 26.86 26.57 18.49
C ALA A 36 26.69 25.15 17.94
N LYS A 37 25.96 24.28 18.66
CA LYS A 37 25.66 22.90 18.19
C LYS A 37 24.85 22.93 16.90
N PHE A 38 23.79 23.73 16.84
CA PHE A 38 22.95 23.85 15.64
C PHE A 38 23.77 24.33 14.42
N LEU A 39 24.58 25.38 14.57
CA LEU A 39 25.45 25.87 13.50
C LEU A 39 26.47 24.83 13.04
N LYS A 40 27.04 24.04 13.97
CA LYS A 40 27.92 22.92 13.63
C LYS A 40 27.20 21.88 12.77
N HIS A 41 25.99 21.49 13.14
CA HIS A 41 25.20 20.51 12.38
C HIS A 41 24.83 21.03 10.99
N VAL A 42 24.36 22.28 10.88
CA VAL A 42 24.04 22.90 9.59
C VAL A 42 25.26 22.96 8.68
N CYS A 43 26.41 23.38 9.21
CA CYS A 43 27.67 23.40 8.46
C CYS A 43 28.06 22.00 7.98
N ALA A 44 28.00 20.99 8.85
CA ALA A 44 28.35 19.61 8.52
C ALA A 44 27.43 19.01 7.45
N LEU A 45 26.12 19.17 7.60
CA LEU A 45 25.11 18.66 6.68
C LEU A 45 25.20 19.34 5.31
N ALA A 46 25.40 20.66 5.26
CA ALA A 46 25.56 21.39 4.00
C ALA A 46 26.79 20.94 3.22
N ASN A 47 27.92 20.72 3.91
CA ASN A 47 29.15 20.27 3.26
C ASN A 47 29.08 18.82 2.80
N SER A 48 28.40 17.94 3.54
CA SER A 48 28.21 16.53 3.13
C SER A 48 27.20 16.34 2.00
N ASN A 49 26.39 17.36 1.69
CA ASN A 49 25.31 17.28 0.72
C ASN A 49 25.38 18.46 -0.27
N PRO A 50 26.42 18.53 -1.12
CA PRO A 50 26.65 19.69 -1.98
C PRO A 50 25.61 19.85 -3.10
N LYS A 51 24.84 18.80 -3.43
CA LYS A 51 23.90 18.76 -4.56
C LYS A 51 22.48 18.33 -4.21
N ASN A 52 22.21 17.94 -2.97
CA ASN A 52 20.89 17.52 -2.49
C ASN A 52 20.52 18.24 -1.20
N ASN A 53 19.23 18.21 -0.83
CA ASN A 53 18.81 18.71 0.47
C ASN A 53 19.29 17.79 1.59
N SER A 54 19.42 18.36 2.78
CA SER A 54 19.63 17.63 4.02
C SER A 54 18.65 18.10 5.09
N TYR A 55 18.40 17.25 6.08
CA TYR A 55 17.25 17.38 6.96
C TYR A 55 17.64 17.26 8.43
N ILE A 56 17.03 18.08 9.28
CA ILE A 56 17.02 17.88 10.74
C ILE A 56 15.56 17.82 11.18
N VAL A 57 15.16 16.71 11.82
CA VAL A 57 13.81 16.53 12.38
C VAL A 57 13.85 16.76 13.88
N ILE A 58 12.98 17.63 14.38
CA ILE A 58 12.94 18.07 15.78
C ILE A 58 11.63 17.63 16.43
N GLY A 59 11.70 17.09 17.64
CA GLY A 59 10.56 16.55 18.37
C GLY A 59 10.43 15.03 18.23
N VAL A 60 11.58 14.35 18.14
CA VAL A 60 11.67 12.89 18.04
C VAL A 60 12.65 12.37 19.09
N GLU A 61 12.31 11.28 19.76
CA GLU A 61 13.19 10.61 20.73
C GLU A 61 14.30 9.80 20.04
N ASP A 62 15.47 9.76 20.69
CA ASP A 62 16.67 9.16 20.11
C ASP A 62 16.61 7.63 20.03
N GLU A 63 15.92 6.97 20.96
CA GLU A 63 15.92 5.50 21.08
C GLU A 63 14.99 4.81 20.06
N ASP A 64 13.72 5.23 19.98
CA ASP A 64 12.69 4.49 19.23
C ASP A 64 12.11 5.23 18.00
N ASN A 65 12.73 6.35 17.58
CA ASN A 65 12.17 7.23 16.53
C ASN A 65 10.74 7.73 16.82
N PHE A 66 10.32 7.69 18.09
CA PHE A 66 8.99 8.08 18.51
C PHE A 66 8.81 9.60 18.44
N ILE A 67 7.73 10.06 17.82
CA ILE A 67 7.42 11.48 17.66
C ILE A 67 6.76 11.98 18.94
N THR A 68 7.47 12.85 19.68
CA THR A 68 6.94 13.50 20.88
C THR A 68 6.42 14.90 20.61
N GLY A 69 6.89 15.53 19.54
CA GLY A 69 6.60 16.93 19.22
C GLY A 69 7.39 17.93 20.06
N VAL A 70 7.32 19.18 19.65
CA VAL A 70 7.87 20.37 20.30
C VAL A 70 6.89 21.54 20.17
N ASP A 71 7.07 22.57 21.00
CA ASP A 71 6.33 23.82 20.86
C ASP A 71 6.61 24.49 19.50
N PHE A 72 5.64 25.27 19.05
CA PHE A 72 5.79 26.09 17.85
C PHE A 72 7.03 27.00 17.94
N PHE A 73 7.81 27.01 16.85
CA PHE A 73 9.05 27.77 16.78
C PHE A 73 9.06 28.75 15.60
N ASP A 74 9.45 29.99 15.86
CA ASP A 74 9.53 31.07 14.86
C ASP A 74 10.82 30.98 14.02
N ASP A 75 10.67 30.69 12.73
CA ASP A 75 11.75 30.45 11.77
C ASP A 75 12.58 31.69 11.44
N SER A 76 12.07 32.89 11.70
CA SER A 76 12.71 34.18 11.37
C SER A 76 14.10 34.36 11.99
N LYS A 77 14.41 33.63 13.06
CA LYS A 77 15.70 33.68 13.76
C LYS A 77 16.76 32.75 13.17
N ILE A 78 16.36 31.72 12.41
CA ILE A 78 17.27 30.66 11.96
C ILE A 78 18.20 31.13 10.85
N GLN A 79 17.67 31.66 9.75
CA GLN A 79 18.52 32.10 8.63
C GLN A 79 19.43 33.28 9.06
N ASN A 80 18.92 34.17 9.91
CA ASN A 80 19.69 35.28 10.47
C ASN A 80 20.87 34.79 11.32
N LEU A 81 20.64 33.79 12.18
CA LEU A 81 21.70 33.17 12.97
C LEU A 81 22.77 32.54 12.07
N ILE A 82 22.34 31.81 11.04
CA ILE A 82 23.22 31.15 10.07
C ILE A 82 24.07 32.19 9.31
N ASN A 83 23.45 33.23 8.76
CA ASN A 83 24.14 34.29 8.02
C ASN A 83 25.16 35.06 8.87
N ALA A 84 24.90 35.19 10.18
CA ALA A 84 25.76 35.91 11.11
C ALA A 84 26.99 35.13 11.55
N TYR A 85 26.97 33.79 11.46
CA TYR A 85 28.00 32.90 12.01
C TYR A 85 28.63 31.94 11.00
N LEU A 86 28.05 31.74 9.82
CA LEU A 86 28.61 30.90 8.77
C LEU A 86 29.15 31.73 7.61
N GLU A 87 30.27 31.28 7.06
CA GLU A 87 30.78 31.66 5.75
C GLU A 87 30.18 30.73 4.69
N ASN A 88 29.85 31.27 3.51
CA ASN A 88 29.02 30.61 2.49
C ASN A 88 27.79 29.93 3.11
N PRO A 89 26.91 30.69 3.81
CA PRO A 89 25.78 30.10 4.51
C PRO A 89 24.83 29.40 3.53
N PRO A 90 24.40 28.15 3.79
CA PRO A 90 23.34 27.53 3.02
C PRO A 90 22.00 28.24 3.28
N LEU A 91 21.06 28.08 2.36
CA LEU A 91 19.67 28.45 2.59
C LEU A 91 19.01 27.37 3.45
N VAL A 92 18.39 27.79 4.54
CA VAL A 92 17.73 26.90 5.49
C VAL A 92 16.30 27.38 5.71
N SER A 93 15.35 26.46 5.59
CA SER A 93 13.97 26.68 6.00
C SER A 93 13.64 25.84 7.23
N TYR A 94 12.79 26.38 8.10
CA TYR A 94 12.23 25.66 9.23
C TYR A 94 10.71 25.68 9.10
N GLU A 95 10.09 24.50 9.18
CA GLU A 95 8.66 24.34 9.04
C GLU A 95 8.10 23.65 10.29
N ASN A 96 7.05 24.22 10.88
CA ASN A 96 6.28 23.61 11.95
C ASN A 96 5.22 22.70 11.34
N ILE A 97 5.40 21.38 11.44
CA ILE A 97 4.51 20.40 10.83
C ILE A 97 3.61 19.77 11.90
N PRO A 98 2.29 20.01 11.89
CA PRO A 98 1.38 19.36 12.83
C PRO A 98 1.24 17.87 12.49
N PHE A 99 1.14 17.03 13.52
CA PHE A 99 0.89 15.59 13.40
C PHE A 99 -0.40 15.22 14.17
N PRO A 100 -1.31 14.39 13.60
CA PRO A 100 -2.62 14.15 14.20
C PRO A 100 -2.62 13.45 15.56
N HIS A 101 -1.58 12.68 15.88
CA HIS A 101 -1.46 12.00 17.17
C HIS A 101 -0.84 12.90 18.25
N LEU A 102 -0.37 14.09 17.88
CA LEU A 102 0.13 15.09 18.82
C LEU A 102 -1.01 16.01 19.24
N PRO A 103 -0.99 16.51 20.49
CA PRO A 103 -1.84 17.63 20.91
C PRO A 103 -1.69 18.84 19.99
N ASP A 104 -2.76 19.63 19.81
CA ASP A 104 -2.80 20.77 18.88
C ASP A 104 -1.72 21.85 19.10
N HIS A 105 -1.15 21.93 20.31
CA HIS A 105 -0.08 22.87 20.66
C HIS A 105 1.32 22.37 20.31
N LEU A 106 1.46 21.10 19.93
CA LEU A 106 2.74 20.47 19.58
C LEU A 106 2.85 20.23 18.08
N VAL A 107 4.05 20.41 17.57
CA VAL A 107 4.42 20.24 16.16
C VAL A 107 5.74 19.49 16.05
N VAL A 108 6.03 18.96 14.87
CA VAL A 108 7.35 18.46 14.52
C VAL A 108 8.07 19.53 13.72
N GLY A 109 9.26 19.91 14.18
CA GLY A 109 10.10 20.87 13.47
C GLY A 109 10.87 20.20 12.34
N LEU A 110 10.73 20.67 11.11
CA LEU A 110 11.52 20.21 9.97
C LEU A 110 12.46 21.31 9.50
N VAL A 111 13.76 21.12 9.72
CA VAL A 111 14.81 21.94 9.13
C VAL A 111 15.18 21.34 7.78
N THR A 112 15.05 22.11 6.70
CA THR A 112 15.56 21.74 5.37
C THR A 112 16.75 22.63 5.03
N ILE A 113 17.91 22.03 4.84
CA ILE A 113 19.14 22.69 4.44
C ILE A 113 19.34 22.44 2.94
N ARG A 114 19.29 23.50 2.14
CA ARG A 114 19.45 23.41 0.68
C ARG A 114 20.91 23.20 0.28
N PRO A 115 21.16 22.54 -0.86
CA PRO A 115 22.52 22.36 -1.36
C PRO A 115 23.20 23.71 -1.61
N ASN A 116 24.47 23.80 -1.20
CA ASN A 116 25.27 25.02 -1.36
C ASN A 116 26.06 25.04 -2.68
N ASN A 117 25.67 24.20 -3.66
CA ASN A 117 26.24 24.12 -5.00
C ASN A 117 27.78 24.00 -5.01
N GLY A 118 28.32 23.18 -4.12
CA GLY A 118 29.77 22.95 -4.01
C GLY A 118 30.57 24.02 -3.27
N LYS A 119 29.93 25.05 -2.70
CA LYS A 119 30.62 26.03 -1.84
C LYS A 119 30.83 25.46 -0.44
N VAL A 120 32.07 25.52 0.04
CA VAL A 120 32.44 25.08 1.39
C VAL A 120 31.89 26.06 2.42
N CYS A 121 31.05 25.55 3.33
CA CYS A 121 30.52 26.27 4.48
C CYS A 121 31.46 26.13 5.67
N ALA A 122 31.77 27.23 6.36
CA ALA A 122 32.67 27.25 7.52
C ALA A 122 32.11 28.16 8.63
N LEU A 123 32.59 28.03 9.87
CA LEU A 123 32.31 29.02 10.91
C LEU A 123 33.04 30.33 10.62
N ARG A 124 32.30 31.44 10.47
CA ARG A 124 32.88 32.78 10.27
C ARG A 124 33.59 33.32 11.52
N LYS A 125 33.11 32.96 12.72
CA LYS A 125 33.61 33.46 13.99
C LYS A 125 33.45 32.44 15.11
N ASN A 126 34.23 32.61 16.19
CA ASN A 126 34.19 31.75 17.36
C ASN A 126 32.78 31.73 17.99
N ILE A 127 32.30 30.53 18.35
CA ILE A 127 31.09 30.38 19.14
C ILE A 127 31.22 29.18 20.09
N TRP A 128 31.02 29.46 21.39
CA TRP A 128 31.24 28.49 22.46
C TRP A 128 32.66 27.88 22.39
N LYS A 129 32.80 26.57 22.14
CA LYS A 129 34.09 25.88 22.00
C LYS A 129 34.58 25.72 20.55
N TYR A 130 33.82 26.21 19.58
CA TYR A 130 34.16 26.08 18.16
C TYR A 130 34.83 27.34 17.63
N TYR A 131 35.94 27.14 16.92
CA TYR A 131 36.78 28.20 16.39
C TYR A 131 36.31 28.68 15.01
N GLY A 132 36.50 29.96 14.71
CA GLY A 132 36.32 30.52 13.38
C GLY A 132 37.30 29.90 12.38
N GLY A 133 36.86 29.76 11.14
CA GLY A 133 37.53 29.00 10.08
C GLY A 133 37.27 27.49 10.13
N ALA A 134 36.66 26.96 11.20
CA ALA A 134 36.40 25.53 11.28
C ALA A 134 35.36 25.09 10.24
N VAL A 135 35.71 24.05 9.48
CA VAL A 135 34.82 23.36 8.55
C VAL A 135 34.43 22.02 9.15
N TYR A 136 33.15 21.68 9.09
CA TYR A 136 32.64 20.39 9.52
C TYR A 136 32.11 19.60 8.33
N ILE A 137 32.33 18.28 8.33
CA ILE A 137 31.74 17.33 7.39
C ILE A 137 31.10 16.22 8.22
N ARG A 138 29.94 15.76 7.77
CA ARG A 138 29.22 14.64 8.39
C ARG A 138 29.57 13.32 7.71
N GLU A 139 30.02 12.35 8.50
CA GLU A 139 30.30 10.97 8.11
C GLU A 139 29.48 10.04 9.03
N GLY A 140 28.52 9.31 8.45
CA GLY A 140 27.49 8.63 9.24
C GLY A 140 26.70 9.64 10.10
N SER A 141 26.56 9.38 11.40
CA SER A 141 25.91 10.27 12.36
C SER A 141 26.84 11.36 12.94
N ILE A 142 28.15 11.30 12.67
CA ILE A 142 29.16 12.13 13.35
C ILE A 142 29.60 13.31 12.49
N SER A 143 29.68 14.50 13.10
CA SER A 143 30.23 15.71 12.46
C SER A 143 31.69 15.93 12.85
N MET A 144 32.61 15.68 11.91
CA MET A 144 34.06 15.78 12.09
C MET A 144 34.62 17.10 11.55
N PRO A 145 35.59 17.74 12.26
CA PRO A 145 36.29 18.90 11.74
C PRO A 145 37.27 18.51 10.63
N LYS A 146 37.37 19.32 9.56
CA LYS A 146 38.39 19.20 8.51
C LYS A 146 39.20 20.50 8.40
N ASN A 147 40.52 20.35 8.30
CA ASN A 147 41.46 21.48 8.31
C ASN A 147 42.07 21.78 6.94
N PHE A 148 42.26 20.79 6.05
CA PHE A 148 42.91 20.97 4.73
C PHE A 148 42.32 20.03 3.66
N GLY A 149 42.45 20.42 2.38
CA GLY A 149 42.11 19.55 1.23
C GLY A 149 40.63 19.17 1.15
N ILE A 150 39.73 20.13 1.37
CA ILE A 150 38.29 19.87 1.44
C ILE A 150 37.75 19.64 0.03
N GLU A 151 37.47 18.37 -0.28
CA GLU A 151 36.74 17.95 -1.48
C GLU A 151 35.31 17.55 -1.08
N LEU A 152 34.32 18.26 -1.63
CA LEU A 152 32.90 17.95 -1.39
C LEU A 152 32.44 16.87 -2.37
N LYS A 153 32.03 15.73 -1.84
CA LYS A 153 31.59 14.57 -2.64
C LYS A 153 30.08 14.47 -2.67
N ASP A 154 29.54 14.18 -3.84
CA ASP A 154 28.12 13.90 -4.02
C ASP A 154 27.84 12.41 -3.86
N ILE A 155 27.35 12.03 -2.69
CA ILE A 155 27.10 10.62 -2.31
C ILE A 155 25.59 10.36 -2.15
N ASN A 156 24.84 11.34 -1.64
CA ASN A 156 23.46 11.13 -1.17
C ASN A 156 22.39 11.51 -2.19
N SER A 157 22.73 12.19 -3.30
CA SER A 157 21.72 12.75 -4.22
C SER A 157 20.71 11.74 -4.74
N LYS A 158 21.13 10.51 -5.10
CA LYS A 158 20.20 9.49 -5.59
C LYS A 158 19.21 9.03 -4.51
N ILE A 159 19.70 8.80 -3.29
CA ILE A 159 18.88 8.32 -2.17
C ILE A 159 17.91 9.41 -1.73
N VAL A 160 18.39 10.64 -1.58
CA VAL A 160 17.55 11.78 -1.19
C VAL A 160 16.50 12.09 -2.25
N ALA A 161 16.86 12.08 -3.53
CA ALA A 161 15.89 12.25 -4.61
C ALA A 161 14.81 11.15 -4.58
N SER A 162 15.18 9.90 -4.29
CA SER A 162 14.20 8.82 -4.12
C SER A 162 13.24 9.12 -2.95
N ILE A 163 13.76 9.46 -1.77
CA ILE A 163 12.94 9.78 -0.59
C ILE A 163 11.99 10.96 -0.87
N GLU A 164 12.52 12.02 -1.49
CA GLU A 164 11.74 13.18 -1.87
C GLU A 164 10.66 12.82 -2.89
N ASN A 165 10.97 12.01 -3.91
CA ASN A 165 9.99 11.56 -4.90
C ASN A 165 8.86 10.74 -4.27
N HIS A 166 9.15 9.85 -3.32
CA HIS A 166 8.12 9.13 -2.58
C HIS A 166 7.25 10.11 -1.76
N ALA A 167 7.86 11.14 -1.19
CA ALA A 167 7.14 12.20 -0.50
C ALA A 167 6.40 13.18 -1.44
N GLN A 168 6.65 13.11 -2.75
CA GLN A 168 5.96 13.87 -3.79
C GLN A 168 4.70 13.18 -4.32
N ASN A 169 4.34 11.98 -3.85
CA ASN A 169 3.10 11.30 -4.26
C ASN A 169 1.95 12.31 -4.34
N ASN A 170 1.50 12.53 -5.57
CA ASN A 170 0.81 13.76 -5.94
C ASN A 170 -0.62 13.67 -5.42
N ILE A 171 -0.96 14.51 -4.43
CA ILE A 171 -2.31 14.61 -3.87
C ILE A 171 -3.32 14.86 -5.00
N GLU A 172 -2.94 15.65 -6.00
CA GLU A 172 -3.72 15.87 -7.23
C GLU A 172 -4.01 14.54 -7.93
N LEU A 173 -2.99 13.74 -8.26
CA LEU A 173 -3.19 12.42 -8.88
C LEU A 173 -4.03 11.47 -8.02
N THR A 174 -3.90 11.55 -6.69
CA THR A 174 -4.71 10.72 -5.78
C THR A 174 -6.17 11.17 -5.81
N LEU A 175 -6.42 12.47 -5.73
CA LEU A 175 -7.77 13.04 -5.80
C LEU A 175 -8.40 12.78 -7.17
N ASP A 176 -7.66 13.03 -8.24
CA ASP A 176 -8.06 12.73 -9.61
C ASP A 176 -8.41 11.25 -9.75
N GLY A 177 -7.57 10.34 -9.24
CA GLY A 177 -7.84 8.91 -9.23
C GLY A 177 -9.12 8.53 -8.47
N VAL A 178 -9.37 9.16 -7.31
CA VAL A 178 -10.62 8.98 -6.57
C VAL A 178 -11.81 9.48 -7.38
N PHE A 179 -11.77 10.70 -7.91
CA PHE A 179 -12.87 11.26 -8.69
C PHE A 179 -13.12 10.47 -9.98
N ASP A 180 -12.08 10.04 -10.66
CA ASP A 180 -12.16 9.14 -11.81
C ASP A 180 -12.85 7.83 -11.44
N PHE A 181 -12.44 7.21 -10.33
CA PHE A 181 -13.06 5.97 -9.85
C PHE A 181 -14.55 6.17 -9.58
N MET A 182 -14.90 7.25 -8.86
CA MET A 182 -16.28 7.61 -8.53
C MET A 182 -17.12 7.85 -9.78
N ASN A 183 -16.61 8.64 -10.73
CA ASN A 183 -17.35 9.00 -11.94
C ASN A 183 -17.58 7.79 -12.85
N LYS A 184 -16.54 6.96 -13.07
CA LYS A 184 -16.62 5.77 -13.93
C LYS A 184 -17.58 4.71 -13.37
N ARG A 185 -17.83 4.70 -12.06
CA ARG A 185 -18.59 3.65 -11.36
C ARG A 185 -19.85 4.17 -10.65
N LYS A 186 -20.36 5.33 -11.05
CA LYS A 186 -21.51 6.01 -10.43
C LYS A 186 -22.74 5.10 -10.25
N ASP A 187 -23.00 4.24 -11.23
CA ASP A 187 -24.14 3.30 -11.21
C ASP A 187 -24.00 2.15 -10.19
N PHE A 188 -22.82 2.03 -9.56
CA PHE A 188 -22.46 0.96 -8.63
C PHE A 188 -22.20 1.47 -7.20
N HIS A 189 -22.75 2.65 -6.85
CA HIS A 189 -22.64 3.27 -5.53
C HIS A 189 -21.20 3.25 -4.98
N PRO A 190 -20.27 3.95 -5.66
CA PRO A 190 -18.87 3.92 -5.31
C PRO A 190 -18.63 4.60 -3.95
N SER A 191 -17.64 4.12 -3.22
CA SER A 191 -17.25 4.63 -1.91
C SER A 191 -15.74 4.55 -1.74
N TYR A 192 -15.22 5.22 -0.72
CA TYR A 192 -13.80 5.26 -0.42
C TYR A 192 -13.54 5.32 1.08
N LYS A 193 -12.34 4.92 1.47
CA LYS A 193 -11.81 5.12 2.82
C LYS A 193 -10.33 5.43 2.77
N VAL A 194 -9.92 6.37 3.61
CA VAL A 194 -8.50 6.70 3.83
C VAL A 194 -8.00 5.92 5.05
N PHE A 195 -6.88 5.24 4.90
CA PHE A 195 -6.15 4.52 5.94
C PHE A 195 -4.82 5.19 6.23
N LYS A 196 -4.49 5.33 7.52
CA LYS A 196 -3.21 5.89 8.02
C LYS A 196 -2.80 7.22 7.37
N GLU A 197 -3.79 8.02 6.94
CA GLU A 197 -3.64 9.29 6.20
C GLU A 197 -3.08 9.20 4.77
N TYR A 198 -2.74 8.01 4.29
CA TYR A 198 -2.06 7.84 3.01
C TYR A 198 -2.90 7.04 2.03
N PHE A 199 -3.34 5.85 2.44
CA PHE A 199 -3.89 4.87 1.53
C PHE A 199 -5.38 5.11 1.31
N VAL A 200 -5.75 5.43 0.08
CA VAL A 200 -7.14 5.57 -0.35
C VAL A 200 -7.54 4.29 -1.06
N VAL A 201 -8.41 3.53 -0.40
CA VAL A 201 -9.07 2.38 -1.01
C VAL A 201 -10.44 2.84 -1.52
N CYS A 202 -10.67 2.66 -2.81
CA CYS A 202 -11.96 2.88 -3.44
C CYS A 202 -12.62 1.55 -3.77
N TRP A 203 -13.94 1.46 -3.63
CA TRP A 203 -14.70 0.30 -4.05
C TRP A 203 -16.07 0.67 -4.60
N ALA A 204 -16.58 -0.11 -5.54
CA ALA A 204 -17.92 0.05 -6.09
C ALA A 204 -18.49 -1.32 -6.50
N GLY A 205 -19.76 -1.57 -6.19
CA GLY A 205 -20.40 -2.82 -6.56
C GLY A 205 -21.89 -2.80 -6.28
N LYS A 206 -22.63 -3.70 -6.93
CA LYS A 206 -24.06 -3.89 -6.67
C LYS A 206 -24.24 -4.55 -5.31
N THR A 207 -24.86 -3.83 -4.39
CA THR A 207 -25.12 -4.29 -3.03
C THR A 207 -26.39 -5.13 -2.97
N LYS A 208 -26.38 -6.15 -2.11
CA LYS A 208 -27.54 -6.94 -1.72
C LYS A 208 -27.45 -7.25 -0.24
N GLN A 209 -28.51 -6.91 0.50
CA GLN A 209 -28.64 -7.20 1.92
C GLN A 209 -29.27 -8.60 2.11
N ILE A 210 -28.61 -9.49 2.85
CA ILE A 210 -29.14 -10.81 3.20
C ILE A 210 -28.86 -11.05 4.67
N LYS A 211 -29.90 -11.26 5.48
CA LYS A 211 -29.78 -11.53 6.93
C LYS A 211 -28.94 -10.49 7.71
N GLY A 212 -28.98 -9.22 7.30
CA GLY A 212 -28.23 -8.12 7.93
C GLY A 212 -26.77 -7.96 7.47
N GLU A 213 -26.28 -8.86 6.61
CA GLU A 213 -24.96 -8.77 6.01
C GLU A 213 -25.05 -8.15 4.60
N THR A 214 -24.06 -7.32 4.26
CA THR A 214 -23.97 -6.67 2.95
C THR A 214 -23.06 -7.47 2.02
N TYR A 215 -23.64 -7.92 0.92
CA TYR A 215 -22.92 -8.61 -0.16
C TYR A 215 -22.83 -7.72 -1.39
N TYR A 216 -21.72 -7.82 -2.10
CA TYR A 216 -21.42 -7.10 -3.31
C TYR A 216 -21.33 -8.08 -4.49
N SER A 217 -21.82 -7.67 -5.65
CA SER A 217 -21.60 -8.33 -6.93
C SER A 217 -21.16 -7.28 -7.95
N ARG A 218 -20.45 -7.66 -9.03
CA ARG A 218 -19.84 -6.68 -9.94
C ARG A 218 -18.96 -5.69 -9.18
N LEU A 219 -18.13 -6.23 -8.29
CA LEU A 219 -17.33 -5.46 -7.35
C LEU A 219 -15.99 -5.10 -8.00
N ASP A 220 -15.64 -3.83 -7.90
CA ASP A 220 -14.35 -3.28 -8.25
C ASP A 220 -13.73 -2.64 -7.01
N ILE A 221 -12.47 -2.96 -6.70
CA ILE A 221 -11.71 -2.41 -5.58
C ILE A 221 -10.34 -1.97 -6.08
N GLU A 222 -9.95 -0.74 -5.80
CA GLU A 222 -8.68 -0.14 -6.19
C GLU A 222 -7.97 0.51 -4.99
N LEU A 223 -6.65 0.33 -4.93
CA LEU A 223 -5.77 1.12 -4.07
C LEU A 223 -5.20 2.27 -4.90
N ILE A 224 -5.77 3.46 -4.73
CA ILE A 224 -5.55 4.59 -5.64
C ILE A 224 -4.09 5.06 -5.62
N ASN A 225 -3.46 5.06 -4.44
CA ASN A 225 -2.08 5.52 -4.28
C ASN A 225 -1.07 4.74 -5.10
N GLU A 226 -1.34 3.46 -5.35
CA GLU A 226 -0.45 2.58 -6.11
C GLU A 226 -0.97 2.31 -7.52
N GLN A 227 -2.14 2.84 -7.88
CA GLN A 227 -2.84 2.56 -9.14
C GLN A 227 -3.06 1.05 -9.36
N VAL A 228 -3.20 0.30 -8.26
CA VAL A 228 -3.38 -1.16 -8.30
C VAL A 228 -4.86 -1.49 -8.17
N LYS A 229 -5.34 -2.32 -9.11
CA LYS A 229 -6.65 -2.97 -8.99
C LYS A 229 -6.53 -4.17 -8.07
N LEU A 230 -7.09 -4.04 -6.87
CA LEU A 230 -7.03 -5.05 -5.81
C LEU A 230 -7.99 -6.22 -6.10
N PHE A 231 -9.17 -5.91 -6.63
CA PHE A 231 -10.17 -6.92 -6.92
C PHE A 231 -11.10 -6.46 -8.06
N TYR A 232 -11.42 -7.38 -8.95
CA TYR A 232 -12.50 -7.20 -9.93
C TYR A 232 -13.23 -8.51 -10.13
N SER A 233 -14.55 -8.48 -9.97
CA SER A 233 -15.37 -9.60 -10.41
C SER A 233 -16.75 -9.17 -10.83
N GLU A 234 -17.19 -9.63 -12.00
CA GLU A 234 -18.56 -9.44 -12.51
C GLU A 234 -19.58 -10.40 -11.89
N LEU A 235 -19.12 -11.55 -11.40
CA LEU A 235 -19.97 -12.70 -11.10
C LEU A 235 -19.88 -13.15 -9.64
N ASP A 236 -18.77 -12.82 -8.98
CA ASP A 236 -18.54 -13.28 -7.62
C ASP A 236 -19.35 -12.45 -6.62
N VAL A 237 -19.77 -13.15 -5.57
CA VAL A 237 -20.42 -12.54 -4.41
C VAL A 237 -19.34 -12.32 -3.37
N VAL A 238 -19.24 -11.10 -2.85
CA VAL A 238 -18.15 -10.69 -1.97
C VAL A 238 -18.72 -9.97 -0.75
N SER A 239 -18.14 -10.18 0.43
CA SER A 239 -18.38 -9.31 1.59
C SER A 239 -17.13 -8.50 1.91
N ILE A 240 -17.32 -7.25 2.30
CA ILE A 240 -16.23 -6.34 2.67
C ILE A 240 -16.34 -6.05 4.16
N ARG A 241 -15.21 -6.15 4.88
CA ARG A 241 -15.08 -5.72 6.28
C ARG A 241 -14.01 -4.65 6.38
N ILE A 242 -14.38 -3.53 6.99
CA ILE A 242 -13.55 -2.33 7.05
C ILE A 242 -13.40 -1.92 8.51
N ASP A 243 -12.16 -1.71 8.96
CA ASP A 243 -11.87 -1.08 10.25
C ASP A 243 -10.91 0.11 10.04
N LYS A 244 -10.29 0.64 11.09
CA LYS A 244 -9.31 1.73 11.07
C LYS A 244 -7.97 1.32 10.46
N ASP A 245 -7.59 0.05 10.62
CA ASP A 245 -6.25 -0.43 10.25
C ASP A 245 -6.27 -1.45 9.09
N TYR A 246 -7.43 -1.98 8.71
CA TYR A 246 -7.51 -2.99 7.66
C TYR A 246 -8.71 -2.87 6.72
N PHE A 247 -8.52 -3.40 5.52
CA PHE A 247 -9.56 -3.66 4.52
C PHE A 247 -9.57 -5.15 4.18
N LYS A 248 -10.66 -5.84 4.48
CA LYS A 248 -10.80 -7.29 4.28
C LYS A 248 -11.90 -7.60 3.28
N ILE A 249 -11.60 -8.55 2.41
CA ILE A 249 -12.45 -9.01 1.31
C ILE A 249 -12.64 -10.51 1.49
N ILE A 250 -13.88 -10.98 1.48
CA ILE A 250 -14.17 -12.42 1.47
C ILE A 250 -14.96 -12.74 0.20
N GLU A 251 -14.36 -13.53 -0.69
CA GLU A 251 -15.04 -14.07 -1.88
C GLU A 251 -15.91 -15.27 -1.49
N TYR A 252 -17.11 -15.36 -2.06
CA TYR A 252 -18.02 -16.50 -1.90
C TYR A 252 -18.32 -17.15 -3.24
N MET A 253 -18.42 -18.48 -3.21
CA MET A 253 -18.85 -19.28 -4.36
C MET A 253 -20.28 -19.76 -4.18
N HIS A 254 -21.02 -19.73 -5.26
CA HIS A 254 -22.38 -20.26 -5.32
C HIS A 254 -22.34 -21.72 -5.79
N LEU A 255 -22.39 -22.66 -4.84
CA LEU A 255 -22.34 -24.10 -5.11
C LEU A 255 -23.62 -24.79 -4.60
N GLY A 256 -24.05 -25.84 -5.30
CA GLY A 256 -25.27 -26.55 -4.98
C GLY A 256 -25.61 -27.65 -5.98
N LEU A 257 -26.46 -28.56 -5.56
CA LEU A 257 -27.02 -29.65 -6.38
C LEU A 257 -28.54 -29.55 -6.36
N GLN A 258 -29.19 -29.99 -7.45
CA GLN A 258 -30.66 -30.07 -7.56
C GLN A 258 -31.40 -28.78 -7.14
N ASP A 259 -30.92 -27.63 -7.63
CA ASP A 259 -31.51 -26.31 -7.36
C ASP A 259 -31.46 -25.84 -5.90
N LYS A 260 -30.72 -26.54 -5.02
CA LYS A 260 -30.38 -26.09 -3.66
C LYS A 260 -28.97 -25.53 -3.64
N TYR A 261 -28.87 -24.22 -3.79
CA TYR A 261 -27.59 -23.50 -3.78
C TYR A 261 -27.33 -22.75 -2.48
N GLN A 262 -26.06 -22.71 -2.08
CA GLN A 262 -25.57 -21.96 -0.93
C GLN A 262 -24.28 -21.22 -1.28
N TYR A 263 -24.01 -20.15 -0.54
CA TYR A 263 -22.77 -19.39 -0.64
C TYR A 263 -21.73 -19.95 0.32
N TYR A 264 -20.60 -20.40 -0.21
CA TYR A 264 -19.48 -20.91 0.57
C TYR A 264 -18.31 -19.92 0.50
N PRO A 265 -17.72 -19.50 1.64
CA PRO A 265 -16.52 -18.67 1.65
C PRO A 265 -15.39 -19.38 0.91
N LEU A 266 -14.74 -18.70 -0.03
CA LEU A 266 -13.64 -19.23 -0.83
C LEU A 266 -12.30 -18.74 -0.32
N GLU A 267 -12.08 -17.43 -0.33
CA GLU A 267 -10.79 -16.81 -0.04
C GLU A 267 -11.02 -15.49 0.69
N GLU A 268 -10.20 -15.24 1.71
CA GLU A 268 -10.09 -13.95 2.39
C GLU A 268 -8.80 -13.27 1.94
N VAL A 269 -8.92 -12.05 1.44
CA VAL A 269 -7.79 -11.14 1.21
C VAL A 269 -7.85 -10.05 2.28
N SER A 270 -6.79 -9.92 3.07
CA SER A 270 -6.65 -8.90 4.11
C SER A 270 -5.54 -7.94 3.75
N ILE A 271 -5.86 -6.65 3.75
CA ILE A 271 -4.90 -5.56 3.58
C ILE A 271 -4.76 -4.84 4.91
N SER A 272 -3.56 -4.88 5.48
CA SER A 272 -3.25 -4.29 6.79
C SER A 272 -2.35 -3.08 6.61
N PHE A 273 -2.81 -1.90 7.02
CA PHE A 273 -2.10 -0.63 6.83
C PHE A 273 -1.32 -0.25 8.09
N LYS A 274 -0.05 0.13 7.92
CA LYS A 274 0.88 0.48 9.00
C LYS A 274 1.08 2.00 9.08
N ASP A 275 1.41 2.50 10.26
CA ASP A 275 1.62 3.93 10.50
C ASP A 275 2.86 4.50 9.79
N ASN A 276 3.79 3.64 9.38
CA ASN A 276 5.02 3.96 8.64
C ASN A 276 4.82 4.02 7.11
N ALA A 277 3.59 4.22 6.62
CA ALA A 277 3.25 4.22 5.20
C ALA A 277 3.58 2.92 4.45
N GLY A 278 3.70 1.80 5.17
CA GLY A 278 3.68 0.45 4.60
C GLY A 278 2.30 -0.20 4.70
N TYR A 279 2.08 -1.25 3.92
CA TYR A 279 0.96 -2.17 4.11
C TYR A 279 1.39 -3.59 3.80
N ASP A 280 0.70 -4.56 4.41
CA ASP A 280 0.84 -5.97 4.06
C ASP A 280 -0.45 -6.46 3.41
N MET A 281 -0.34 -7.34 2.44
CA MET A 281 -1.46 -8.05 1.84
C MET A 281 -1.27 -9.54 2.03
N GLU A 282 -2.26 -10.17 2.66
CA GLU A 282 -2.28 -11.61 2.89
C GLU A 282 -3.52 -12.20 2.26
N SER A 283 -3.37 -13.37 1.63
CA SER A 283 -4.49 -14.17 1.16
C SER A 283 -4.59 -15.47 1.93
N LYS A 284 -5.81 -15.88 2.25
CA LYS A 284 -6.10 -17.11 2.97
C LYS A 284 -7.28 -17.85 2.33
N LEU A 285 -7.05 -19.09 1.90
CA LEU A 285 -8.13 -19.98 1.47
C LEU A 285 -9.02 -20.34 2.67
N LEU A 286 -10.30 -20.00 2.59
CA LEU A 286 -11.33 -20.33 3.59
C LEU A 286 -12.19 -21.53 3.18
N PHE A 287 -12.07 -21.97 1.92
CA PHE A 287 -12.98 -22.93 1.34
C PHE A 287 -12.95 -24.28 2.05
N LYS A 288 -14.15 -24.71 2.46
CA LYS A 288 -14.42 -26.06 2.94
C LYS A 288 -15.43 -26.70 2.00
N PRO A 289 -15.07 -27.78 1.29
CA PRO A 289 -15.95 -28.37 0.30
C PRO A 289 -17.23 -28.93 0.97
N PRO A 290 -18.41 -28.64 0.41
CA PRO A 290 -19.65 -29.22 0.91
C PRO A 290 -19.68 -30.73 0.68
N GLN A 291 -20.16 -31.46 1.68
CA GLN A 291 -20.36 -32.90 1.62
C GLN A 291 -21.80 -33.22 1.22
N PHE A 292 -21.97 -34.08 0.22
CA PHE A 292 -23.27 -34.52 -0.28
C PHE A 292 -23.41 -36.04 -0.16
N ASP A 293 -24.66 -36.52 -0.18
CA ASP A 293 -24.94 -37.95 -0.19
C ASP A 293 -24.34 -38.63 -1.43
N LYS A 294 -23.50 -39.65 -1.21
CA LYS A 294 -22.77 -40.34 -2.29
C LYS A 294 -23.70 -40.99 -3.32
N LYS A 295 -24.88 -41.50 -2.93
CA LYS A 295 -25.83 -42.10 -3.88
C LYS A 295 -26.36 -41.05 -4.84
N ILE A 296 -26.71 -39.87 -4.31
CA ILE A 296 -27.14 -38.73 -5.13
C ILE A 296 -26.02 -38.32 -6.10
N LEU A 297 -24.78 -38.24 -5.62
CA LEU A 297 -23.62 -37.91 -6.45
C LEU A 297 -23.37 -38.94 -7.56
N TYR A 298 -23.50 -40.25 -7.30
CA TYR A 298 -23.40 -41.28 -8.34
C TYR A 298 -24.43 -41.08 -9.45
N HIS A 299 -25.68 -40.78 -9.09
CA HIS A 299 -26.72 -40.50 -10.08
C HIS A 299 -26.40 -39.26 -10.92
N ILE A 300 -25.96 -38.18 -10.29
CA ILE A 300 -25.60 -36.93 -10.97
C ILE A 300 -24.37 -37.15 -11.87
N TYR A 301 -23.34 -37.82 -11.37
CA TYR A 301 -22.13 -38.15 -12.11
C TYR A 301 -22.44 -38.98 -13.37
N ASN A 302 -23.23 -40.05 -13.23
CA ASN A 302 -23.61 -40.89 -14.36
C ASN A 302 -24.48 -40.15 -15.38
N SER A 303 -25.40 -39.30 -14.91
CA SER A 303 -26.25 -38.49 -15.78
C SER A 303 -25.41 -37.48 -16.58
N ASN A 304 -24.45 -36.82 -15.93
CA ASN A 304 -23.53 -35.89 -16.60
C ASN A 304 -22.62 -36.62 -17.59
N ASN A 305 -22.14 -37.82 -17.28
CA ASN A 305 -21.34 -38.62 -18.20
C ASN A 305 -22.15 -38.98 -19.46
N ALA A 306 -23.41 -39.43 -19.28
CA ALA A 306 -24.28 -39.73 -20.41
C ALA A 306 -24.56 -38.49 -21.28
N LEU A 307 -24.76 -37.32 -20.65
CA LEU A 307 -24.94 -36.05 -21.34
C LEU A 307 -23.67 -35.63 -22.11
N LEU A 308 -22.50 -35.80 -21.50
CA LEU A 308 -21.21 -35.52 -22.14
C LEU A 308 -21.01 -36.42 -23.37
N GLU A 309 -21.30 -37.72 -23.27
CA GLU A 309 -21.21 -38.63 -24.42
C GLU A 309 -22.18 -38.26 -25.56
N LYS A 310 -23.41 -37.81 -25.23
CA LYS A 310 -24.34 -37.28 -26.24
C LYS A 310 -23.80 -36.04 -26.92
N LEU A 311 -23.18 -35.14 -26.16
CA LEU A 311 -22.58 -33.91 -26.66
C LEU A 311 -21.42 -34.22 -27.62
N LYS A 312 -20.54 -35.16 -27.25
CA LYS A 312 -19.43 -35.62 -28.12
C LYS A 312 -19.90 -36.16 -29.46
N LYS A 313 -21.03 -36.88 -29.46
CA LYS A 313 -21.66 -37.43 -30.67
C LYS A 313 -22.39 -36.38 -31.51
N GLY A 314 -22.44 -35.11 -31.09
CA GLY A 314 -23.18 -34.05 -31.78
C GLY A 314 -24.70 -34.28 -31.77
N SER A 315 -25.22 -35.06 -30.83
CA SER A 315 -26.66 -35.34 -30.74
C SER A 315 -27.44 -34.10 -30.29
N LYS A 316 -28.65 -33.92 -30.82
CA LYS A 316 -29.52 -32.81 -30.43
C LYS A 316 -29.97 -32.98 -28.97
N LEU A 317 -29.67 -31.99 -28.13
CA LEU A 317 -30.07 -31.98 -26.73
C LEU A 317 -31.52 -31.49 -26.57
N THR A 318 -32.21 -32.05 -25.59
CA THR A 318 -33.52 -31.56 -25.15
C THR A 318 -33.38 -30.27 -24.34
N LYS A 319 -34.48 -29.52 -24.15
CA LYS A 319 -34.47 -28.28 -23.35
C LYS A 319 -33.99 -28.49 -21.91
N ASN A 320 -34.22 -29.67 -21.33
CA ASN A 320 -33.75 -29.99 -19.98
C ASN A 320 -32.26 -30.33 -19.98
N GLU A 321 -31.81 -31.13 -20.94
CA GLU A 321 -30.38 -31.44 -21.11
C GLU A 321 -29.55 -30.18 -21.37
N GLU A 322 -30.07 -29.18 -22.09
CA GLU A 322 -29.41 -27.87 -22.26
C GLU A 322 -29.26 -27.13 -20.93
N LYS A 323 -30.24 -27.23 -20.02
CA LYS A 323 -30.14 -26.64 -18.67
C LYS A 323 -29.14 -27.40 -17.81
N ASP A 324 -29.14 -28.72 -17.89
CA ASP A 324 -28.22 -29.59 -17.15
C ASP A 324 -26.78 -29.39 -17.63
N LEU A 325 -26.58 -29.14 -18.93
CA LEU A 325 -25.28 -28.83 -19.51
C LEU A 325 -24.64 -27.58 -18.88
N LEU A 326 -25.44 -26.57 -18.54
CA LEU A 326 -24.95 -25.37 -17.83
C LEU A 326 -24.54 -25.65 -16.39
N LYS A 327 -25.07 -26.71 -15.77
CA LYS A 327 -24.77 -27.13 -14.38
C LYS A 327 -23.69 -28.21 -14.32
N MET A 328 -23.40 -28.87 -15.44
CA MET A 328 -22.46 -29.99 -15.53
C MET A 328 -21.06 -29.64 -14.98
N PRO A 329 -20.43 -28.49 -15.33
CA PRO A 329 -19.09 -28.20 -14.81
C PRO A 329 -19.03 -28.09 -13.29
N ALA A 330 -19.98 -27.37 -12.70
CA ALA A 330 -20.07 -27.23 -11.25
C ALA A 330 -20.39 -28.56 -10.56
N SER A 331 -21.19 -29.42 -11.20
CA SER A 331 -21.52 -30.75 -10.69
C SER A 331 -20.30 -31.67 -10.68
N TYR A 332 -19.50 -31.71 -11.74
CA TYR A 332 -18.25 -32.48 -11.76
C TYR A 332 -17.24 -31.98 -10.71
N LEU A 333 -17.17 -30.66 -10.50
CA LEU A 333 -16.35 -30.07 -9.46
C LEU A 333 -16.81 -30.51 -8.06
N ILE A 334 -18.12 -30.50 -7.80
CA ILE A 334 -18.69 -31.00 -6.53
C ILE A 334 -18.40 -32.49 -6.35
N CYS A 335 -18.56 -33.31 -7.39
CA CYS A 335 -18.21 -34.73 -7.34
C CYS A 335 -16.73 -34.93 -6.98
N TYR A 336 -15.83 -34.15 -7.57
CA TYR A 336 -14.39 -34.22 -7.28
C TYR A 336 -14.11 -33.91 -5.81
N PHE A 337 -14.72 -32.85 -5.27
CA PHE A 337 -14.62 -32.51 -3.85
C PHE A 337 -15.24 -33.54 -2.88
N ASN A 338 -15.98 -34.51 -3.40
CA ASN A 338 -16.62 -35.60 -2.65
C ASN A 338 -16.03 -36.97 -3.01
N GLU A 339 -14.74 -37.02 -3.42
CA GLU A 339 -13.95 -38.25 -3.66
C GLU A 339 -14.30 -39.02 -4.95
N PHE A 340 -14.89 -38.35 -5.95
CA PHE A 340 -15.07 -38.92 -7.28
C PHE A 340 -13.94 -38.46 -8.19
N ASP A 341 -12.72 -38.96 -8.00
CA ASP A 341 -11.52 -38.44 -8.67
C ASP A 341 -11.64 -38.38 -10.20
N ALA A 342 -12.26 -39.41 -10.80
CA ALA A 342 -12.48 -39.50 -12.24
C ALA A 342 -13.40 -38.41 -12.81
N SER A 343 -14.15 -37.68 -11.97
CA SER A 343 -14.96 -36.54 -12.43
C SER A 343 -14.11 -35.38 -12.92
N MET A 344 -12.85 -35.28 -12.48
CA MET A 344 -11.94 -34.27 -12.97
C MET A 344 -11.55 -34.52 -14.43
N ASP A 345 -11.17 -35.75 -14.77
CA ASP A 345 -10.83 -36.13 -16.13
C ASP A 345 -12.01 -35.85 -17.09
N LYS A 346 -13.23 -36.12 -16.62
CA LYS A 346 -14.47 -35.82 -17.36
C LYS A 346 -14.71 -34.33 -17.54
N LEU A 347 -14.42 -33.52 -16.53
CA LEU A 347 -14.52 -32.07 -16.61
C LEU A 347 -13.54 -31.52 -17.65
N GLU A 348 -12.27 -31.94 -17.60
CA GLU A 348 -11.24 -31.53 -18.55
C GLU A 348 -11.59 -31.94 -19.98
N GLU A 349 -12.06 -33.17 -20.17
CA GLU A 349 -12.53 -33.69 -21.46
C GLU A 349 -13.70 -32.86 -22.02
N ALA A 350 -14.61 -32.37 -21.16
CA ALA A 350 -15.77 -31.61 -21.59
C ALA A 350 -15.44 -30.24 -22.20
N LYS A 351 -14.25 -29.68 -21.93
CA LYS A 351 -13.85 -28.32 -22.30
C LYS A 351 -14.14 -27.95 -23.76
N GLU A 352 -13.60 -28.72 -24.71
CA GLU A 352 -13.68 -28.39 -26.13
C GLU A 352 -15.12 -28.52 -26.64
N TYR A 353 -15.86 -29.50 -26.15
CA TYR A 353 -17.26 -29.70 -26.53
C TYR A 353 -18.18 -28.59 -26.00
N LEU A 354 -17.99 -28.18 -24.73
CA LEU A 354 -18.74 -27.06 -24.15
C LEU A 354 -18.45 -25.74 -24.87
N LYS A 355 -17.19 -25.53 -25.27
CA LYS A 355 -16.75 -24.35 -26.04
C LYS A 355 -17.41 -24.24 -27.40
N ILE A 356 -17.54 -25.36 -28.11
CA ILE A 356 -18.19 -25.42 -29.42
C ILE A 356 -19.71 -25.22 -29.30
N HIS A 357 -20.33 -25.87 -28.31
CA HIS A 357 -21.79 -25.92 -28.19
C HIS A 357 -22.41 -24.62 -27.66
N SER A 358 -21.86 -24.03 -26.59
CA SER A 358 -22.48 -22.87 -25.94
C SER A 358 -21.50 -21.99 -25.18
N LYS A 359 -21.50 -20.69 -25.51
CA LYS A 359 -20.70 -19.68 -24.78
C LYS A 359 -21.02 -19.67 -23.27
N LYS A 360 -22.30 -19.88 -22.90
CA LYS A 360 -22.72 -19.92 -21.49
C LYS A 360 -22.20 -21.17 -20.77
N ALA A 361 -22.24 -22.33 -21.42
CA ALA A 361 -21.73 -23.57 -20.85
C ALA A 361 -20.19 -23.51 -20.69
N TYR A 362 -19.50 -22.94 -21.68
CA TYR A 362 -18.06 -22.71 -21.60
C TYR A 362 -17.68 -21.72 -20.49
N GLN A 363 -18.50 -20.71 -20.23
CA GLN A 363 -18.28 -19.78 -19.13
C GLN A 363 -18.39 -20.49 -17.76
N SER A 364 -19.41 -21.35 -17.58
CA SER A 364 -19.55 -22.19 -16.38
C SER A 364 -18.33 -23.12 -16.17
N TYR A 365 -17.79 -23.67 -17.26
CA TYR A 365 -16.54 -24.44 -17.23
C TYR A 365 -15.37 -23.61 -16.72
N LYS A 366 -15.15 -22.40 -17.26
CA LYS A 366 -14.05 -21.52 -16.82
C LYS A 366 -14.16 -21.16 -15.34
N GLU A 367 -15.37 -20.91 -14.85
CA GLU A 367 -15.62 -20.62 -13.44
C GLU A 367 -15.25 -21.82 -12.57
N SER A 368 -15.73 -23.02 -12.91
CA SER A 368 -15.43 -24.24 -12.17
C SER A 368 -13.92 -24.53 -12.12
N MET A 369 -13.21 -24.33 -13.24
CA MET A 369 -11.76 -24.48 -13.29
C MET A 369 -10.99 -23.36 -12.56
N ARG A 370 -11.54 -22.15 -12.47
CA ARG A 370 -10.96 -21.06 -11.66
C ARG A 370 -11.00 -21.43 -10.18
N ILE A 371 -12.15 -21.93 -9.72
CA ILE A 371 -12.34 -22.41 -8.34
C ILE A 371 -11.34 -23.53 -8.04
N LEU A 372 -11.27 -24.54 -8.89
CA LEU A 372 -10.36 -25.66 -8.71
C LEU A 372 -8.90 -25.21 -8.57
N ARG A 373 -8.45 -24.27 -9.41
CA ARG A 373 -7.09 -23.73 -9.34
C ARG A 373 -6.84 -23.03 -8.00
N LYS A 374 -7.77 -22.19 -7.53
CA LYS A 374 -7.63 -21.52 -6.22
C LYS A 374 -7.54 -22.51 -5.05
N VAL A 375 -8.25 -23.64 -5.14
CA VAL A 375 -8.23 -24.69 -4.11
C VAL A 375 -6.96 -25.55 -4.18
N LYS A 376 -6.37 -25.76 -5.36
CA LYS A 376 -5.17 -26.60 -5.53
C LYS A 376 -3.84 -25.87 -5.26
N TYR A 377 -3.77 -24.56 -5.50
CA TYR A 377 -2.52 -23.80 -5.46
C TYR A 377 -2.34 -22.93 -4.19
N ASN A 378 -3.31 -22.98 -3.27
CA ASN A 378 -3.19 -22.50 -1.89
C ASN A 378 -3.12 -23.70 -0.95
#